data_AF-A0A084SZV9-F1
#
_entry.id   AF-A0A084SZV9-F1
#
_cell.length_a   1.000
_cell.length_b   1.000
_cell.length_c   1.000
_cell.angle_alpha   90.00
_cell.angle_beta   90.00
_cell.angle_gamma   90.00
#
_symmetry.space_group_name_H-M   'P 1'
#
loop_
_entity.id
_entity.type
_entity.pdbx_description
1 polymer ?
#
loop_
_entity_poly.entity_id
_entity_poly.type
_entity_poly.pdbx_seq_one_letter_code
_entity_poly.pdbx_strand_id
1 'polypeptide(L)'
;MRKPDHVEESPVSKPLELVAIPAPPSEFRVRRDARFAAPGEKRTRYHLPESLESSSPVGYRTRVSLSREEAGILLSLLSLPRPSRFVPGPALTERELFEECSLGVLSARQSTNFRGQREVLLGPKDSEQAAALLRRMGRKEAPVLEGAACTHVVLARPYRTPFTFLLTFVGHKPLASLITVPMRAWAKRFHHADDIPTIGYLKELHLGVLADAMERATVIASAGTRRAQVFLEPFEQPADTAALRELEALVGLTPAERAAGWRISLVAQVGHVPEEERIPMERSTARRLGAALLALRSERIQPGVNAEPSAPPAYQTRQPMDVPEELTVQAGRAAYNAFARFTGVSRERAKELVLLERIDVLTPHGKERLRSVREELEQVTDKLIARLPLWADLALGRALSRNSARGRKAFALAGQRIYVGGLSRREVEQSGLSFAHAVRAFGAAAARGALVAEVAGTTEIPEGCDLSGGVCLMAGPVNQNDIGKQFFGGKDLLERAFSGRAPTSLLVWTFKAKTVADPIGNEQQLLDAARKGALVDLRPGPHEVVAVRQGTTLGPMRLRGGQVNAERAFGDVGNFVTDPAGKEIPGNRGTVWPSDQADAPLWPGGTR
;
A
#
# COMPACT_ATOMS: atom_id res chain seq x y z
N MET A 1 -39.84 -29.17 -12.69
CA MET A 1 -39.17 -28.80 -11.41
C MET A 1 -38.23 -27.64 -11.67
N ARG A 2 -38.62 -26.41 -11.30
CA ARG A 2 -37.72 -25.25 -11.31
C ARG A 2 -36.67 -25.46 -10.22
N LYS A 3 -35.39 -25.31 -10.56
CA LYS A 3 -34.30 -25.25 -9.57
C LYS A 3 -34.62 -24.10 -8.60
N PRO A 4 -34.42 -24.26 -7.29
CA PRO A 4 -34.63 -23.17 -6.35
C PRO A 4 -33.64 -22.06 -6.68
N ASP A 5 -34.17 -20.84 -6.82
CA ASP A 5 -33.38 -19.63 -6.93
C ASP A 5 -32.42 -19.60 -5.74
N HIS A 6 -31.12 -19.63 -6.02
CA HIS A 6 -30.13 -19.27 -5.02
C HIS A 6 -30.43 -17.82 -4.64
N VAL A 7 -30.97 -17.62 -3.45
CA VAL A 7 -30.96 -16.31 -2.80
C VAL A 7 -29.49 -15.94 -2.71
N GLU A 8 -29.03 -15.08 -3.61
CA GLU A 8 -27.71 -14.47 -3.53
C GLU A 8 -27.65 -13.73 -2.18
N GLU A 9 -26.94 -14.30 -1.21
CA GLU A 9 -26.53 -13.55 -0.03
C GLU A 9 -25.85 -12.29 -0.54
N SER A 10 -26.46 -11.14 -0.21
CA SER A 10 -25.88 -9.81 -0.43
C SER A 10 -24.39 -9.83 -0.03
N PRO A 11 -23.50 -9.07 -0.70
CA PRO A 11 -22.08 -8.99 -0.37
C PRO A 11 -21.86 -8.26 0.98
N VAL A 12 -22.42 -8.83 2.06
CA VAL A 12 -22.36 -8.32 3.42
C VAL A 12 -21.00 -8.71 3.99
N SER A 13 -20.19 -7.69 4.30
CA SER A 13 -18.95 -7.86 5.04
C SER A 13 -19.25 -8.55 6.38
N LYS A 14 -18.55 -9.64 6.69
CA LYS A 14 -18.66 -10.28 8.01
C LYS A 14 -17.88 -9.47 9.04
N PRO A 15 -18.41 -9.26 10.26
CA PRO A 15 -17.69 -8.53 11.30
C PRO A 15 -16.36 -9.20 11.65
N LEU A 16 -15.40 -8.41 12.10
CA LEU A 16 -14.08 -8.87 12.50
C LEU A 16 -13.97 -8.84 14.03
N GLU A 17 -13.23 -9.79 14.57
CA GLU A 17 -12.95 -9.87 16.00
C GLU A 17 -11.46 -9.63 16.25
N LEU A 18 -11.15 -8.99 17.37
CA LEU A 18 -9.77 -8.81 17.81
C LEU A 18 -9.23 -10.14 18.34
N VAL A 19 -8.15 -10.63 17.74
CA VAL A 19 -7.41 -11.78 18.24
C VAL A 19 -6.06 -11.28 18.74
N ALA A 20 -5.82 -11.38 20.05
CA ALA A 20 -4.58 -10.96 20.67
C ALA A 20 -3.43 -11.93 20.33
N ILE A 21 -2.23 -11.40 20.13
CA ILE A 21 -1.02 -12.22 20.02
C ILE A 21 -0.47 -12.39 21.43
N PRO A 22 -0.25 -13.62 21.92
CA PRO A 22 0.28 -13.85 23.25
C PRO A 22 1.63 -13.15 23.45
N ALA A 23 1.77 -12.44 24.56
CA ALA A 23 3.03 -11.82 24.92
C ALA A 23 4.09 -12.90 25.19
N PRO A 24 5.34 -12.73 24.74
CA PRO A 24 6.40 -13.65 25.11
C PRO A 24 6.79 -13.47 26.59
N PRO A 25 7.50 -14.47 27.17
CA PRO A 25 8.13 -14.32 28.47
C PRO A 25 9.03 -13.08 28.53
N SER A 26 9.14 -12.46 29.71
CA SER A 26 9.82 -11.17 29.90
C SER A 26 11.26 -11.14 29.40
N GLU A 27 11.98 -12.25 29.50
CA GLU A 27 13.37 -12.41 29.05
C GLU A 27 13.52 -12.37 27.51
N PHE A 28 12.44 -12.57 26.76
CA PHE A 28 12.41 -12.43 25.30
C PHE A 28 11.80 -11.11 24.82
N ARG A 29 11.34 -10.26 25.75
CA ARG A 29 10.83 -8.92 25.43
C ARG A 29 12.01 -8.01 25.16
N VAL A 30 12.15 -7.60 23.91
CA VAL A 30 13.19 -6.68 23.48
C VAL A 30 12.57 -5.59 22.63
N ARG A 31 13.01 -4.37 22.87
CA ARG A 31 12.66 -3.19 22.08
C ARG A 31 13.82 -2.75 21.23
N ARG A 32 13.53 -1.91 20.23
CA ARG A 32 14.51 -1.29 19.36
C ARG A 32 15.28 -0.23 20.14
N ASP A 33 16.52 -0.56 20.46
CA ASP A 33 17.45 0.32 21.16
C ASP A 33 18.34 1.11 20.17
N ALA A 34 17.70 1.81 19.23
CA ALA A 34 18.43 2.58 18.23
C ALA A 34 19.01 3.86 18.88
N ARG A 35 20.32 4.07 18.70
CA ARG A 35 21.05 5.24 19.23
C ARG A 35 21.72 6.05 18.13
N PHE A 36 22.12 7.28 18.44
CA PHE A 36 23.06 8.01 17.58
C PHE A 36 24.41 7.30 17.56
N ALA A 37 25.10 7.32 16.43
CA ALA A 37 26.45 6.77 16.34
C ALA A 37 27.42 7.63 17.16
N ALA A 38 28.31 6.97 17.90
CA ALA A 38 29.39 7.65 18.61
C ALA A 38 30.41 8.25 17.63
N PRO A 39 31.21 9.25 18.05
CA PRO A 39 32.31 9.76 17.23
C PRO A 39 33.24 8.62 16.77
N GLY A 40 33.46 8.50 15.46
CA GLY A 40 34.27 7.44 14.86
C GLY A 40 33.55 6.09 14.64
N GLU A 41 32.33 5.91 15.16
CA GLU A 41 31.52 4.70 14.93
C GLU A 41 30.94 4.72 13.51
N LYS A 42 31.14 3.62 12.77
CA LYS A 42 30.56 3.48 11.43
C LYS A 42 29.05 3.33 11.52
N ARG A 43 28.32 4.32 11.01
CA ARG A 43 26.85 4.31 10.93
C ARG A 43 26.33 3.09 10.16
N THR A 44 25.29 2.48 10.71
CA THR A 44 24.56 1.32 10.16
C THR A 44 23.05 1.56 10.27
N ARG A 45 22.23 0.64 9.74
CA ARG A 45 20.76 0.73 9.79
C ARG A 45 20.15 0.65 11.20
N TYR A 46 20.93 0.32 12.22
CA TYR A 46 20.48 0.28 13.62
C TYR A 46 20.71 1.58 14.38
N HIS A 47 21.36 2.55 13.73
CA HIS A 47 21.54 3.88 14.30
C HIS A 47 20.38 4.79 13.95
N LEU A 48 20.16 5.79 14.81
CA LEU A 48 19.27 6.90 14.48
C LEU A 48 19.89 7.78 13.38
N PRO A 49 19.07 8.39 12.52
CA PRO A 49 19.52 9.43 11.61
C PRO A 49 19.91 10.68 12.40
N GLU A 50 20.88 11.44 11.89
CA GLU A 50 21.35 12.68 12.52
C GLU A 50 20.31 13.79 12.49
N SER A 51 19.42 13.78 11.48
CA SER A 51 18.32 14.73 11.32
C SER A 51 17.26 14.17 10.35
N LEU A 52 16.13 14.85 10.28
CA LEU A 52 15.14 14.68 9.23
C LEU A 52 14.73 16.03 8.65
N GLU A 53 15.05 16.26 7.38
CA GLU A 53 14.50 17.35 6.58
C GLU A 53 13.56 16.77 5.53
N SER A 54 12.26 16.88 5.74
CA SER A 54 11.27 16.27 4.86
C SER A 54 9.92 16.94 4.96
N SER A 55 9.27 17.08 3.81
CA SER A 55 7.88 17.54 3.67
C SER A 55 6.84 16.45 3.85
N SER A 56 7.28 15.18 3.97
CA SER A 56 6.42 14.03 4.24
C SER A 56 5.60 14.24 5.53
N PRO A 57 4.30 13.89 5.54
CA PRO A 57 3.49 13.93 6.76
C PRO A 57 3.92 12.86 7.78
N VAL A 58 4.83 11.96 7.38
CA VAL A 58 5.33 10.86 8.20
C VAL A 58 6.81 11.09 8.54
N GLY A 59 7.12 11.04 9.83
CA GLY A 59 8.50 10.95 10.36
C GLY A 59 8.81 9.55 10.91
N TYR A 60 9.92 9.44 11.63
CA TYR A 60 10.31 8.22 12.35
C TYR A 60 9.42 8.08 13.59
N ARG A 61 8.61 7.02 13.64
CA ARG A 61 7.59 6.82 14.67
C ARG A 61 7.76 5.52 15.45
N THR A 62 7.39 5.56 16.72
CA THR A 62 7.13 4.36 17.54
C THR A 62 5.71 3.86 17.27
N ARG A 63 5.45 2.58 17.53
CA ARG A 63 4.08 2.04 17.43
C ARG A 63 3.24 2.61 18.56
N VAL A 64 2.01 2.98 18.25
CA VAL A 64 1.02 3.36 19.27
C VAL A 64 0.44 2.08 19.83
N SER A 65 0.55 1.89 21.14
CA SER A 65 -0.13 0.79 21.84
C SER A 65 -1.61 1.15 21.97
N LEU A 66 -2.46 0.48 21.18
CA LEU A 66 -3.91 0.68 21.18
C LEU A 66 -4.56 -0.08 22.33
N SER A 67 -5.61 0.47 22.92
CA SER A 67 -6.51 -0.30 23.79
C SER A 67 -7.34 -1.29 22.96
N ARG A 68 -7.98 -2.28 23.61
CA ARG A 68 -8.92 -3.19 22.94
C ARG A 68 -10.09 -2.47 22.30
N GLU A 69 -10.57 -1.40 22.93
CA GLU A 69 -11.67 -0.58 22.41
C GLU A 69 -11.22 0.18 21.15
N GLU A 70 -10.06 0.83 21.19
CA GLU A 70 -9.47 1.51 20.03
C GLU A 70 -9.25 0.54 18.87
N ALA A 71 -8.72 -0.65 19.16
CA ALA A 71 -8.53 -1.71 18.19
C ALA A 71 -9.86 -2.22 17.63
N GLY A 72 -10.89 -2.37 18.47
CA GLY A 72 -12.25 -2.74 18.07
C GLY A 72 -12.87 -1.74 17.09
N ILE A 73 -12.73 -0.44 17.39
CA ILE A 73 -13.15 0.63 16.47
C ILE A 73 -12.42 0.49 15.13
N LEU A 74 -11.09 0.36 15.14
CA LEU A 74 -10.32 0.23 13.91
C LEU A 74 -10.68 -1.02 13.09
N LEU A 75 -10.95 -2.16 13.73
CA LEU A 75 -11.42 -3.38 13.06
C LEU A 75 -12.82 -3.21 12.45
N SER A 76 -13.71 -2.45 13.11
CA SER A 76 -15.03 -2.12 12.55
C SER A 76 -14.91 -1.35 11.23
N LEU A 77 -13.88 -0.50 11.10
CA LEU A 77 -13.61 0.27 9.88
C LEU A 77 -13.23 -0.62 8.68
N LEU A 78 -12.84 -1.87 8.90
CA LEU A 78 -12.47 -2.80 7.82
C LEU A 78 -13.70 -3.55 7.25
N SER A 79 -14.87 -3.36 7.84
CA SER A 79 -16.14 -3.96 7.40
C SER A 79 -17.21 -2.90 7.11
N LEU A 80 -16.78 -1.67 6.81
CA LEU A 80 -17.67 -0.54 6.52
C LEU A 80 -18.64 -0.87 5.36
N PRO A 81 -19.96 -0.67 5.55
CA PRO A 81 -20.89 -0.66 4.43
C PRO A 81 -20.63 0.57 3.55
N ARG A 82 -21.22 0.61 2.35
CA ARG A 82 -21.20 1.83 1.53
C ARG A 82 -22.00 2.94 2.21
N PRO A 83 -21.64 4.22 2.02
CA PRO A 83 -22.54 5.30 2.36
C PRO A 83 -23.83 5.19 1.54
N SER A 84 -25.00 5.37 2.15
CA SER A 84 -26.26 5.34 1.39
C SER A 84 -26.55 6.66 0.68
N ARG A 85 -26.16 7.77 1.30
CA ARG A 85 -26.28 9.14 0.80
C ARG A 85 -25.28 10.06 1.50
N PHE A 86 -24.97 11.18 0.88
CA PHE A 86 -24.33 12.30 1.59
C PHE A 86 -25.38 13.34 1.97
N VAL A 87 -25.17 14.00 3.09
CA VAL A 87 -26.03 15.04 3.65
C VAL A 87 -25.26 16.35 3.82
N PRO A 88 -25.96 17.49 3.95
CA PRO A 88 -25.36 18.75 4.37
C PRO A 88 -24.47 18.64 5.60
N GLY A 89 -23.38 19.40 5.61
CA GLY A 89 -22.47 19.48 6.74
C GLY A 89 -21.45 20.60 6.62
N PRO A 90 -20.58 20.78 7.63
CA PRO A 90 -19.61 21.86 7.67
C PRO A 90 -18.63 21.79 6.49
N ALA A 91 -18.13 22.96 6.07
CA ALA A 91 -17.09 23.05 5.06
C ALA A 91 -15.81 22.35 5.55
N LEU A 92 -15.13 21.65 4.65
CA LEU A 92 -13.89 20.94 4.98
C LEU A 92 -12.75 21.91 5.25
N THR A 93 -12.00 21.64 6.31
CA THR A 93 -10.77 22.36 6.63
C THR A 93 -9.57 21.79 5.88
N GLU A 94 -8.52 22.60 5.69
CA GLU A 94 -7.26 22.11 5.10
C GLU A 94 -6.60 21.02 5.98
N ARG A 95 -6.78 21.08 7.31
CA ARG A 95 -6.29 20.10 8.28
C ARG A 95 -6.93 18.73 8.07
N GLU A 96 -8.26 18.67 8.00
CA GLU A 96 -8.96 17.39 7.81
C GLU A 96 -8.54 16.73 6.49
N LEU A 97 -8.45 17.50 5.41
CA LEU A 97 -7.99 16.98 4.13
C LEU A 97 -6.51 16.56 4.17
N PHE A 98 -5.66 17.28 4.89
CA PHE A 98 -4.25 16.91 5.03
C PHE A 98 -4.13 15.55 5.72
N GLU A 99 -4.91 15.33 6.77
CA GLU A 99 -4.91 14.08 7.53
C GLU A 99 -5.51 12.92 6.73
N GLU A 100 -6.57 13.21 5.97
CA GLU A 100 -7.20 12.27 5.04
C GLU A 100 -6.22 11.83 3.93
N CYS A 101 -5.59 12.78 3.23
CA CYS A 101 -4.56 12.49 2.23
C CYS A 101 -3.33 11.82 2.85
N SER A 102 -3.00 12.14 4.10
CA SER A 102 -1.89 11.52 4.85
C SER A 102 -2.13 10.03 5.07
N LEU A 103 -3.34 9.62 5.45
CA LEU A 103 -3.71 8.20 5.60
C LEU A 103 -4.01 7.51 4.26
N GLY A 104 -4.37 8.28 3.23
CA GLY A 104 -4.58 7.84 1.86
C GLY A 104 -3.32 7.95 1.00
N VAL A 105 -3.35 8.80 -0.03
CA VAL A 105 -2.37 8.83 -1.13
C VAL A 105 -0.91 9.02 -0.68
N LEU A 106 -0.66 9.68 0.45
CA LEU A 106 0.70 9.99 0.91
C LEU A 106 1.37 8.83 1.67
N SER A 107 0.59 7.88 2.21
CA SER A 107 1.16 6.78 3.02
C SER A 107 0.54 5.40 2.79
N ALA A 108 -0.41 5.27 1.85
CA ALA A 108 -1.01 3.99 1.47
C ALA A 108 0.07 2.90 1.30
N ARG A 109 -0.17 1.76 1.96
CA ARG A 109 0.84 0.75 2.30
C ARG A 109 1.48 0.10 1.09
N GLN A 110 2.61 0.61 0.67
CA GLN A 110 3.53 -0.15 -0.16
C GLN A 110 4.89 -0.32 0.52
N SER A 111 5.46 -1.50 0.35
CA SER A 111 6.86 -1.78 0.71
C SER A 111 7.86 -1.00 -0.15
N THR A 112 7.39 -0.39 -1.26
CA THR A 112 8.10 0.51 -2.16
C THR A 112 7.19 1.71 -2.46
N ASN A 113 7.61 2.95 -2.24
CA ASN A 113 6.79 4.10 -2.64
C ASN A 113 6.61 4.10 -4.17
N PHE A 114 5.37 4.16 -4.64
CA PHE A 114 5.03 4.36 -6.04
C PHE A 114 4.85 5.87 -6.32
N ARG A 115 5.85 6.54 -6.90
CA ARG A 115 5.70 7.93 -7.40
C ARG A 115 4.97 8.04 -8.74
N GLY A 116 4.35 6.97 -9.19
CA GLY A 116 3.51 6.97 -10.40
C GLY A 116 2.07 7.43 -10.15
N GLN A 117 1.79 8.09 -9.03
CA GLN A 117 0.46 8.58 -8.66
C GLN A 117 0.47 10.06 -8.30
N ARG A 118 -0.68 10.72 -8.48
CA ARG A 118 -1.01 12.03 -7.93
C ARG A 118 -2.51 12.14 -7.74
N GLU A 119 -2.94 13.07 -6.91
CA GLU A 119 -4.33 13.29 -6.54
C GLU A 119 -4.73 14.74 -6.86
N VAL A 120 -5.94 14.90 -7.38
CA VAL A 120 -6.59 16.20 -7.53
C VAL A 120 -7.86 16.20 -6.68
N LEU A 121 -7.93 17.14 -5.75
CA LEU A 121 -9.07 17.36 -4.88
C LEU A 121 -10.02 18.37 -5.51
N LEU A 122 -11.25 17.94 -5.76
CA LEU A 122 -12.34 18.76 -6.28
C LEU A 122 -13.23 19.22 -5.12
N GLY A 123 -13.55 20.50 -5.06
CA GLY A 123 -14.50 21.04 -4.09
C GLY A 123 -15.95 20.65 -4.40
N PRO A 124 -16.94 21.09 -3.60
CA PRO A 124 -18.34 20.67 -3.74
C PRO A 124 -18.93 20.90 -5.15
N LYS A 125 -18.74 22.10 -5.73
CA LYS A 125 -19.26 22.43 -7.06
C LYS A 125 -18.64 21.57 -8.17
N ASP A 126 -17.32 21.39 -8.15
CA ASP A 126 -16.65 20.53 -9.12
C ASP A 126 -16.98 19.03 -8.88
N SER A 127 -17.30 18.65 -7.64
CA SER A 127 -17.75 17.31 -7.29
C SER A 127 -19.14 16.99 -7.85
N GLU A 128 -20.06 17.97 -7.92
CA GLU A 128 -21.34 17.83 -8.61
C GLU A 128 -21.13 17.55 -10.10
N GLN A 129 -20.23 18.30 -10.74
CA GLN A 129 -19.86 18.07 -12.13
C GLN A 129 -19.23 16.68 -12.32
N ALA A 130 -18.29 16.29 -11.45
CA ALA A 130 -17.68 14.97 -11.49
C ALA A 130 -18.71 13.85 -11.32
N ALA A 131 -19.69 14.01 -10.43
CA ALA A 131 -20.78 13.05 -10.25
C ALA A 131 -21.62 12.87 -11.53
N ALA A 132 -21.98 13.96 -12.21
CA ALA A 132 -22.70 13.89 -13.49
C ALA A 132 -21.89 13.12 -14.56
N LEU A 133 -20.58 13.37 -14.63
CA LEU A 133 -19.67 12.67 -15.55
C LEU A 133 -19.52 11.18 -15.21
N LEU A 134 -19.39 10.83 -13.93
CA LEU A 134 -19.30 9.44 -13.48
C LEU A 134 -20.57 8.64 -13.84
N ARG A 135 -21.75 9.25 -13.75
CA ARG A 135 -23.01 8.61 -14.18
C ARG A 135 -23.04 8.32 -15.67
N ARG A 136 -22.63 9.30 -16.49
CA ARG A 136 -22.50 9.13 -17.94
C ARG A 136 -21.53 8.00 -18.30
N MET A 137 -20.46 7.83 -17.53
CA MET A 137 -19.50 6.72 -17.73
C MET A 137 -20.07 5.33 -17.41
N GLY A 138 -21.24 5.22 -16.78
CA GLY A 138 -21.95 3.95 -16.59
C GLY A 138 -21.29 3.00 -15.58
N ARG A 139 -20.73 3.53 -14.50
CA ARG A 139 -20.04 2.76 -13.45
C ARG A 139 -20.96 1.73 -12.82
N LYS A 140 -20.56 0.44 -12.83
CA LYS A 140 -21.39 -0.67 -12.34
C LYS A 140 -21.06 -1.08 -10.92
N GLU A 141 -19.83 -0.81 -10.48
CA GLU A 141 -19.38 -1.25 -9.17
C GLU A 141 -20.17 -0.63 -8.02
N ALA A 142 -20.62 0.63 -8.14
CA ALA A 142 -21.26 1.39 -7.08
C ALA A 142 -22.13 2.54 -7.59
N PRO A 143 -23.16 2.96 -6.83
CA PRO A 143 -23.93 4.15 -7.16
C PRO A 143 -23.07 5.42 -7.02
N VAL A 144 -23.32 6.38 -7.91
CA VAL A 144 -22.75 7.73 -7.84
C VAL A 144 -23.65 8.61 -6.98
N LEU A 145 -23.12 9.04 -5.84
CA LEU A 145 -23.86 9.81 -4.85
C LEU A 145 -23.81 11.32 -5.15
N GLU A 146 -24.83 12.04 -4.67
CA GLU A 146 -24.89 13.51 -4.70
C GLU A 146 -24.44 14.10 -3.37
N GLY A 147 -24.16 15.41 -3.35
CA GLY A 147 -23.82 16.11 -2.11
C GLY A 147 -22.44 15.79 -1.54
N ALA A 148 -21.50 15.34 -2.39
CA ALA A 148 -20.12 15.15 -1.96
C ALA A 148 -19.49 16.48 -1.53
N ALA A 149 -18.93 16.51 -0.32
CA ALA A 149 -18.16 17.64 0.20
C ALA A 149 -16.85 17.83 -0.56
N CYS A 150 -16.27 16.74 -1.08
CA CYS A 150 -15.19 16.77 -2.05
C CYS A 150 -15.13 15.48 -2.87
N THR A 151 -14.37 15.51 -3.95
CA THR A 151 -14.05 14.32 -4.75
C THR A 151 -12.54 14.22 -4.93
N HIS A 152 -11.98 13.08 -4.52
CA HIS A 152 -10.60 12.71 -4.78
C HIS A 152 -10.52 12.08 -6.17
N VAL A 153 -9.72 12.64 -7.07
CA VAL A 153 -9.43 12.03 -8.38
C VAL A 153 -7.96 11.66 -8.43
N VAL A 154 -7.68 10.36 -8.40
CA VAL A 154 -6.31 9.84 -8.46
C VAL A 154 -5.94 9.55 -9.90
N LEU A 155 -4.88 10.20 -10.33
CA LEU A 155 -4.20 9.94 -11.59
C LEU A 155 -3.04 8.98 -11.31
N ALA A 156 -2.90 7.94 -12.14
CA ALA A 156 -1.74 7.07 -12.10
C ALA A 156 -1.15 6.86 -13.49
N ARG A 157 0.13 6.50 -13.53
CA ARG A 157 0.87 6.13 -14.73
C ARG A 157 1.59 4.79 -14.54
N PRO A 158 1.98 4.09 -15.61
CA PRO A 158 2.73 2.85 -15.52
C PRO A 158 3.98 2.96 -14.63
N TYR A 159 4.32 1.88 -13.91
CA TYR A 159 5.48 1.85 -13.03
C TYR A 159 6.77 1.78 -13.86
N ARG A 160 7.61 2.81 -13.75
CA ARG A 160 8.89 2.89 -14.46
C ARG A 160 10.02 3.19 -13.48
N THR A 161 10.90 2.22 -13.28
CA THR A 161 12.12 2.32 -12.48
C THR A 161 13.35 1.85 -13.28
N PRO A 162 14.59 2.14 -12.81
CA PRO A 162 15.79 1.54 -13.40
C PRO A 162 15.72 0.01 -13.49
N PHE A 163 15.05 -0.66 -12.53
CA PHE A 163 14.79 -2.10 -12.60
C PHE A 163 13.87 -2.48 -13.76
N THR A 164 12.75 -1.78 -13.97
CA THR A 164 11.89 -2.04 -15.14
C THR A 164 12.59 -1.73 -16.46
N PHE A 165 13.57 -0.83 -16.46
CA PHE A 165 14.40 -0.59 -17.63
C PHE A 165 15.39 -1.74 -17.86
N LEU A 166 15.96 -2.32 -16.81
CA LEU A 166 16.81 -3.51 -16.88
C LEU A 166 16.07 -4.69 -17.54
N LEU A 167 14.78 -4.86 -17.27
CA LEU A 167 13.97 -5.91 -17.89
C LEU A 167 13.91 -5.83 -19.43
N THR A 168 14.16 -4.65 -20.03
CA THR A 168 14.25 -4.50 -21.50
C THR A 168 15.37 -5.35 -22.08
N PHE A 169 16.42 -5.63 -21.29
CA PHE A 169 17.63 -6.34 -21.70
C PHE A 169 17.59 -7.83 -21.35
N VAL A 170 16.52 -8.30 -20.70
CA VAL A 170 16.38 -9.70 -20.27
C VAL A 170 15.75 -10.55 -21.36
N GLY A 171 16.26 -11.78 -21.51
CA GLY A 171 15.71 -12.79 -22.39
C GLY A 171 16.23 -12.76 -23.84
N HIS A 172 17.21 -11.91 -24.14
CA HIS A 172 17.69 -11.76 -25.51
C HIS A 172 18.79 -12.76 -25.91
N LYS A 173 18.78 -13.14 -27.19
CA LYS A 173 19.90 -13.86 -27.82
C LYS A 173 20.95 -12.84 -28.29
N PRO A 174 22.26 -13.12 -28.19
CA PRO A 174 23.36 -12.17 -28.43
C PRO A 174 23.31 -11.35 -29.74
N LEU A 175 22.66 -11.85 -30.80
CA LEU A 175 22.53 -11.15 -32.09
C LEU A 175 21.13 -10.53 -32.33
N ALA A 176 20.05 -11.18 -31.89
CA ALA A 176 18.68 -10.65 -32.01
C ALA A 176 18.44 -9.43 -31.11
N SER A 177 19.30 -9.23 -30.11
CA SER A 177 19.23 -8.13 -29.14
C SER A 177 19.27 -6.74 -29.81
N LEU A 178 20.00 -6.59 -30.92
CA LEU A 178 20.22 -5.30 -31.58
C LEU A 178 18.95 -4.71 -32.21
N ILE A 179 17.95 -5.55 -32.52
CA ILE A 179 16.66 -5.13 -33.10
C ILE A 179 15.59 -5.13 -32.02
N THR A 180 15.54 -6.18 -31.20
CA THR A 180 14.47 -6.40 -30.21
C THR A 180 14.55 -5.45 -29.01
N VAL A 181 15.74 -5.02 -28.59
CA VAL A 181 15.89 -4.02 -27.50
C VAL A 181 15.36 -2.65 -27.92
N PRO A 182 15.74 -2.05 -29.07
CA PRO A 182 15.13 -0.81 -29.55
C PRO A 182 13.61 -0.91 -29.71
N MET A 183 13.09 -2.01 -30.25
CA MET A 183 11.64 -2.21 -30.41
C MET A 183 10.91 -2.23 -29.06
N ARG A 184 11.42 -2.94 -28.06
CA ARG A 184 10.83 -2.94 -26.70
C ARG A 184 10.96 -1.58 -26.03
N ALA A 185 12.08 -0.89 -26.19
CA ALA A 185 12.26 0.47 -25.68
C ALA A 185 11.24 1.44 -26.31
N TRP A 186 11.01 1.33 -27.62
CA TRP A 186 10.00 2.08 -28.34
C TRP A 186 8.59 1.74 -27.84
N ALA A 187 8.23 0.47 -27.74
CA ALA A 187 6.94 0.03 -27.23
C ALA A 187 6.68 0.51 -25.79
N LYS A 188 7.70 0.51 -24.93
CA LYS A 188 7.60 1.08 -23.58
C LYS A 188 7.38 2.57 -23.57
N ARG A 189 8.11 3.30 -24.43
CA ARG A 189 8.07 4.76 -24.49
C ARG A 189 6.72 5.26 -25.02
N PHE A 190 6.18 4.62 -26.04
CA PHE A 190 5.02 5.12 -26.77
C PHE A 190 3.73 4.35 -26.48
N HIS A 191 3.81 3.05 -26.22
CA HIS A 191 2.65 2.19 -25.93
C HIS A 191 2.56 1.78 -24.47
N HIS A 192 3.48 2.24 -23.63
CA HIS A 192 3.50 1.93 -22.21
C HIS A 192 3.54 0.42 -21.90
N ALA A 193 4.07 -0.40 -22.82
CA ALA A 193 4.14 -1.85 -22.65
C ALA A 193 4.96 -2.27 -21.41
N ASP A 194 4.60 -3.39 -20.80
CA ASP A 194 5.35 -4.02 -19.72
C ASP A 194 6.16 -5.21 -20.24
N ASP A 195 7.33 -5.44 -19.66
CA ASP A 195 8.17 -6.58 -20.05
C ASP A 195 7.74 -7.90 -19.44
N ILE A 196 7.17 -7.81 -18.25
CA ILE A 196 6.60 -8.93 -17.51
C ILE A 196 5.25 -8.46 -16.95
N PRO A 197 4.21 -9.30 -16.99
CA PRO A 197 2.86 -8.92 -16.54
C PRO A 197 2.81 -8.34 -15.13
N THR A 198 3.62 -8.87 -14.20
CA THR A 198 3.64 -8.45 -12.79
C THR A 198 4.01 -6.98 -12.58
N ILE A 199 4.82 -6.38 -13.46
CA ILE A 199 5.11 -4.93 -13.39
C ILE A 199 3.87 -4.09 -13.69
N GLY A 200 3.06 -4.49 -14.67
CA GLY A 200 1.77 -3.86 -14.94
C GLY A 200 0.82 -4.01 -13.75
N TYR A 201 0.82 -5.19 -13.13
CA TYR A 201 -0.01 -5.48 -11.96
C TYR A 201 0.39 -4.69 -10.71
N LEU A 202 1.66 -4.27 -10.55
CA LEU A 202 2.08 -3.45 -9.40
C LEU A 202 1.25 -2.16 -9.25
N LYS A 203 0.98 -1.48 -10.37
CA LYS A 203 0.15 -0.28 -10.40
C LYS A 203 -1.28 -0.62 -9.96
N GLU A 204 -1.85 -1.70 -10.47
CA GLU A 204 -3.22 -2.13 -10.13
C GLU A 204 -3.33 -2.55 -8.66
N LEU A 205 -2.38 -3.34 -8.15
CA LEU A 205 -2.29 -3.72 -6.75
C LEU A 205 -2.21 -2.48 -5.85
N HIS A 206 -1.40 -1.49 -6.23
CA HIS A 206 -1.30 -0.23 -5.51
C HIS A 206 -2.63 0.51 -5.40
N LEU A 207 -3.35 0.62 -6.51
CA LEU A 207 -4.65 1.30 -6.54
C LEU A 207 -5.66 0.60 -5.63
N GLY A 208 -5.60 -0.73 -5.53
CA GLY A 208 -6.33 -1.51 -4.54
C GLY A 208 -6.01 -1.15 -3.09
N VAL A 209 -4.72 -1.12 -2.75
CA VAL A 209 -4.27 -0.73 -1.40
C VAL A 209 -4.69 0.71 -1.07
N LEU A 210 -4.59 1.62 -2.05
CA LEU A 210 -4.99 3.01 -1.89
C LEU A 210 -6.49 3.14 -1.67
N ALA A 211 -7.31 2.43 -2.44
CA ALA A 211 -8.77 2.46 -2.29
C ALA A 211 -9.21 1.98 -0.90
N ASP A 212 -8.63 0.88 -0.42
CA ASP A 212 -8.85 0.40 0.95
C ASP A 212 -8.42 1.41 2.03
N ALA A 213 -7.34 2.15 1.76
CA ALA A 213 -6.87 3.23 2.64
C ALA A 213 -7.81 4.44 2.65
N MET A 214 -8.29 4.87 1.49
CA MET A 214 -9.16 6.03 1.36
C MET A 214 -10.50 5.83 2.07
N GLU A 215 -11.11 4.63 2.02
CA GLU A 215 -12.38 4.35 2.72
C GLU A 215 -12.30 4.67 4.22
N ARG A 216 -11.21 4.26 4.89
CA ARG A 216 -11.01 4.50 6.33
C ARG A 216 -10.40 5.86 6.65
N ALA A 217 -9.61 6.42 5.74
CA ALA A 217 -8.93 7.70 5.95
C ALA A 217 -9.93 8.83 6.22
N THR A 218 -11.00 8.89 5.41
CA THR A 218 -12.08 9.86 5.57
C THR A 218 -12.76 9.75 6.93
N VAL A 219 -13.03 8.53 7.39
CA VAL A 219 -13.68 8.30 8.69
C VAL A 219 -12.78 8.76 9.83
N ILE A 220 -11.49 8.42 9.81
CA ILE A 220 -10.55 8.79 10.86
C ILE A 220 -10.28 10.31 10.86
N ALA A 221 -10.03 10.91 9.69
CA ALA A 221 -9.76 12.33 9.59
C ALA A 221 -10.95 13.21 10.01
N SER A 222 -12.17 12.70 9.87
CA SER A 222 -13.41 13.40 10.24
C SER A 222 -13.98 13.00 11.61
N ALA A 223 -13.29 12.13 12.35
CA ALA A 223 -13.79 11.50 13.58
C ALA A 223 -15.20 10.90 13.41
N GLY A 224 -15.43 10.20 12.29
CA GLY A 224 -16.64 9.42 12.04
C GLY A 224 -17.79 10.14 11.36
N THR A 225 -17.68 11.45 11.11
CA THR A 225 -18.77 12.26 10.54
C THR A 225 -18.89 12.15 9.01
N ARG A 226 -17.81 11.75 8.32
CA ARG A 226 -17.73 11.60 6.86
C ARG A 226 -17.40 10.19 6.45
N ARG A 227 -17.83 9.81 5.24
CA ARG A 227 -17.51 8.51 4.60
C ARG A 227 -17.15 8.71 3.13
N ALA A 228 -16.45 7.73 2.56
CA ALA A 228 -16.05 7.74 1.16
C ALA A 228 -16.79 6.66 0.35
N GLN A 229 -17.25 7.03 -0.84
CA GLN A 229 -17.69 6.13 -1.89
C GLN A 229 -16.55 6.02 -2.92
N VAL A 230 -15.75 4.95 -2.81
CA VAL A 230 -14.58 4.72 -3.66
C VAL A 230 -14.95 3.87 -4.88
N PHE A 231 -14.49 4.30 -6.05
CA PHE A 231 -14.67 3.65 -7.35
C PHE A 231 -13.34 3.03 -7.81
N LEU A 232 -13.22 1.71 -7.72
CA LEU A 232 -12.01 0.93 -8.01
C LEU A 232 -11.96 0.38 -9.45
N GLU A 233 -13.10 0.20 -10.10
CA GLU A 233 -13.17 -0.34 -11.46
C GLU A 233 -12.29 0.49 -12.44
N PRO A 234 -11.52 -0.12 -13.35
CA PRO A 234 -10.71 0.62 -14.32
C PRO A 234 -11.53 1.59 -15.20
N PHE A 235 -10.94 2.73 -15.59
CA PHE A 235 -11.57 3.73 -16.47
C PHE A 235 -11.28 3.50 -17.96
N GLU A 236 -10.81 2.32 -18.35
CA GLU A 236 -10.31 2.05 -19.71
C GLU A 236 -11.43 1.89 -20.75
N GLN A 237 -12.62 1.47 -20.34
CA GLN A 237 -13.77 1.21 -21.21
C GLN A 237 -15.05 1.84 -20.63
N PRO A 238 -15.11 3.19 -20.50
CA PRO A 238 -16.32 3.85 -20.01
C PRO A 238 -17.44 3.75 -21.06
N ALA A 239 -18.69 3.76 -20.61
CA ALA A 239 -19.85 3.83 -21.51
C ALA A 239 -19.86 5.13 -22.34
N ASP A 240 -19.37 6.22 -21.75
CA ASP A 240 -19.18 7.52 -22.41
C ASP A 240 -17.71 7.95 -22.32
N THR A 241 -17.00 7.85 -23.45
CA THR A 241 -15.59 8.26 -23.54
C THR A 241 -15.42 9.78 -23.49
N ALA A 242 -16.41 10.56 -23.96
CA ALA A 242 -16.36 12.02 -23.88
C ALA A 242 -16.46 12.49 -22.43
N ALA A 243 -17.32 11.86 -21.62
CA ALA A 243 -17.40 12.13 -20.19
C ALA A 243 -16.07 11.91 -19.46
N LEU A 244 -15.32 10.86 -19.82
CA LEU A 244 -13.98 10.65 -19.28
C LEU A 244 -13.02 11.79 -19.68
N ARG A 245 -13.08 12.27 -20.93
CA ARG A 245 -12.25 13.40 -21.38
C ARG A 245 -12.60 14.71 -20.68
N GLU A 246 -13.88 14.94 -20.43
CA GLU A 246 -14.36 16.07 -19.65
C GLU A 246 -13.86 16.00 -18.20
N LEU A 247 -13.86 14.81 -17.58
CA LEU A 247 -13.32 14.62 -16.23
C LEU A 247 -11.80 14.82 -16.20
N GLU A 248 -11.08 14.32 -17.22
CA GLU A 248 -9.64 14.56 -17.39
C GLU A 248 -9.32 16.06 -17.50
N ALA A 249 -10.12 16.80 -18.26
CA ALA A 249 -9.99 18.26 -18.37
C ALA A 249 -10.29 18.97 -17.04
N LEU A 250 -11.31 18.52 -16.30
CA LEU A 250 -11.68 19.06 -14.99
C LEU A 250 -10.53 18.96 -13.98
N VAL A 251 -9.76 17.86 -14.04
CA VAL A 251 -8.58 17.66 -13.18
C VAL A 251 -7.27 18.16 -13.79
N GLY A 252 -7.35 18.91 -14.90
CA GLY A 252 -6.20 19.54 -15.55
C GLY A 252 -5.22 18.57 -16.20
N LEU A 253 -5.65 17.35 -16.56
CA LEU A 253 -4.80 16.39 -17.25
C LEU A 253 -4.51 16.88 -18.68
N THR A 254 -3.25 17.23 -18.94
CA THR A 254 -2.84 17.76 -20.25
C THR A 254 -2.63 16.64 -21.28
N PRO A 255 -2.69 16.95 -22.60
CA PRO A 255 -2.32 15.99 -23.65
C PRO A 255 -0.90 15.44 -23.50
N ALA A 256 0.05 16.27 -23.06
CA ALA A 256 1.44 15.84 -22.85
C ALA A 256 1.56 14.84 -21.70
N GLU A 257 0.86 15.06 -20.59
CA GLU A 257 0.81 14.12 -19.47
C GLU A 257 0.10 12.82 -19.84
N ARG A 258 -0.96 12.92 -20.65
CA ARG A 258 -1.63 11.75 -21.21
C ARG A 258 -0.68 10.96 -22.12
N ALA A 259 0.10 11.62 -22.97
CA ALA A 259 1.14 10.96 -23.77
C ALA A 259 2.18 10.27 -22.88
N ALA A 260 2.54 10.90 -21.76
CA ALA A 260 3.43 10.33 -20.73
C ALA A 260 2.79 9.19 -19.89
N GLY A 261 1.54 8.81 -20.16
CA GLY A 261 0.88 7.65 -19.57
C GLY A 261 0.00 7.94 -18.35
N TRP A 262 -0.18 9.20 -17.95
CA TRP A 262 -1.08 9.57 -16.85
C TRP A 262 -2.55 9.36 -17.24
N ARG A 263 -3.32 8.67 -16.39
CA ARG A 263 -4.75 8.40 -16.58
C ARG A 263 -5.48 8.49 -15.25
N ILE A 264 -6.75 8.88 -15.28
CA ILE A 264 -7.65 8.70 -14.14
C ILE A 264 -7.74 7.21 -13.83
N SER A 265 -7.43 6.87 -12.59
CA SER A 265 -7.25 5.48 -12.16
C SER A 265 -8.12 5.12 -10.96
N LEU A 266 -8.46 6.09 -10.11
CA LEU A 266 -9.35 5.91 -8.96
C LEU A 266 -10.12 7.21 -8.75
N VAL A 267 -11.39 7.11 -8.34
CA VAL A 267 -12.17 8.27 -7.89
C VAL A 267 -12.82 7.92 -6.55
N ALA A 268 -12.83 8.85 -5.61
CA ALA A 268 -13.59 8.71 -4.37
C ALA A 268 -14.43 9.95 -4.09
N GLN A 269 -15.75 9.77 -3.98
CA GLN A 269 -16.65 10.82 -3.52
C GLN A 269 -16.69 10.79 -1.99
N VAL A 270 -16.50 11.93 -1.34
CA VAL A 270 -16.45 12.04 0.11
C VAL A 270 -17.50 13.03 0.57
N GLY A 271 -18.29 12.67 1.57
CA GLY A 271 -19.32 13.56 2.12
C GLY A 271 -19.69 13.22 3.55
N HIS A 272 -20.40 14.15 4.18
CA HIS A 272 -21.02 13.94 5.49
C HIS A 272 -22.13 12.92 5.37
N VAL A 273 -22.29 12.08 6.38
CA VAL A 273 -23.33 11.03 6.39
C VAL A 273 -24.40 11.30 7.45
N PRO A 274 -25.61 10.75 7.26
CA PRO A 274 -26.67 10.78 8.28
C PRO A 274 -26.18 10.25 9.63
N GLU A 275 -26.79 10.69 10.73
CA GLU A 275 -26.39 10.30 12.09
C GLU A 275 -26.36 8.78 12.29
N GLU A 276 -27.32 8.08 11.69
CA GLU A 276 -27.43 6.62 11.72
C GLU A 276 -26.27 5.87 11.01
N GLU A 277 -25.52 6.56 10.14
CA GLU A 277 -24.37 6.00 9.42
C GLU A 277 -23.02 6.50 9.97
N ARG A 278 -23.03 7.43 10.93
CA ARG A 278 -21.80 7.93 11.55
C ARG A 278 -21.14 6.83 12.36
N ILE A 279 -19.81 6.84 12.38
CA ILE A 279 -19.05 5.95 13.26
C ILE A 279 -18.80 6.70 14.56
N PRO A 280 -19.36 6.28 15.71
CA PRO A 280 -19.12 6.95 16.97
C PRO A 280 -17.63 6.85 17.33
N MET A 281 -16.97 8.00 17.40
CA MET A 281 -15.53 8.08 17.67
C MET A 281 -15.19 9.43 18.28
N GLU A 282 -14.52 9.41 19.44
CA GLU A 282 -13.96 10.64 19.98
C GLU A 282 -12.82 11.15 19.12
N ARG A 283 -12.63 12.47 19.09
CA ARG A 283 -11.52 13.08 18.35
C ARG A 283 -10.16 12.54 18.83
N SER A 284 -9.98 12.38 20.13
CA SER A 284 -8.79 11.79 20.78
C SER A 284 -8.47 10.39 20.25
N THR A 285 -9.47 9.51 20.19
CA THR A 285 -9.39 8.18 19.59
C THR A 285 -8.98 8.27 18.12
N ALA A 286 -9.64 9.14 17.34
CA ALA A 286 -9.33 9.35 15.94
C ALA A 286 -7.87 9.78 15.73
N ARG A 287 -7.34 10.66 16.60
CA ARG A 287 -5.92 11.04 16.58
C ARG A 287 -5.01 9.82 16.74
N ARG A 288 -5.28 9.02 17.75
CA ARG A 288 -4.49 7.83 18.11
C ARG A 288 -4.54 6.76 17.03
N LEU A 289 -5.71 6.50 16.44
CA LEU A 289 -5.86 5.58 15.32
C LEU A 289 -5.09 6.07 14.07
N GLY A 290 -5.20 7.36 13.75
CA GLY A 290 -4.45 7.97 12.65
C GLY A 290 -2.93 7.85 12.85
N ALA A 291 -2.43 8.17 14.05
CA ALA A 291 -1.02 8.02 14.40
C ALA A 291 -0.55 6.57 14.39
N ALA A 292 -1.40 5.62 14.81
CA ALA A 292 -1.10 4.19 14.77
C ALA A 292 -0.92 3.71 13.32
N LEU A 293 -1.87 4.02 12.43
CA LEU A 293 -1.79 3.68 11.01
C LEU A 293 -0.57 4.32 10.33
N LEU A 294 -0.28 5.60 10.63
CA LEU A 294 0.91 6.29 10.14
C LEU A 294 2.21 5.79 10.77
N ALA A 295 2.17 5.02 11.86
CA ALA A 295 3.35 4.40 12.43
C ALA A 295 3.64 3.05 11.75
N LEU A 296 2.65 2.33 11.24
CA LEU A 296 2.84 1.01 10.63
C LEU A 296 3.85 1.03 9.48
N ARG A 297 4.73 0.03 9.42
CA ARG A 297 5.77 -0.15 8.39
C ARG A 297 5.80 -1.59 7.91
N SER A 298 6.50 -1.80 6.80
CA SER A 298 6.86 -3.15 6.33
C SER A 298 7.92 -3.76 7.27
N GLU A 299 7.55 -4.82 7.99
CA GLU A 299 8.45 -5.54 8.90
C GLU A 299 9.25 -6.61 8.14
N ARG A 300 10.50 -6.32 7.76
CA ARG A 300 11.35 -7.17 6.93
C ARG A 300 12.19 -8.15 7.74
N ILE A 301 12.54 -7.82 8.98
CA ILE A 301 13.43 -8.62 9.82
C ILE A 301 12.63 -9.48 10.79
N GLN A 302 12.91 -10.78 10.79
CA GLN A 302 12.55 -11.71 11.83
C GLN A 302 13.82 -12.01 12.67
N PRO A 303 13.84 -11.65 13.97
CA PRO A 303 14.98 -11.92 14.84
C PRO A 303 15.42 -13.38 14.82
N GLY A 304 16.74 -13.61 14.73
CA GLY A 304 17.36 -14.93 14.64
C GLY A 304 17.09 -15.74 13.38
N VAL A 305 16.46 -15.15 12.36
CA VAL A 305 16.19 -15.84 11.07
C VAL A 305 16.93 -15.20 9.91
N ASN A 306 16.85 -13.88 9.78
CA ASN A 306 17.50 -13.13 8.71
C ASN A 306 18.24 -11.89 9.24
N ALA A 307 18.74 -11.97 10.47
CA ALA A 307 19.65 -10.99 11.04
C ALA A 307 21.02 -11.08 10.34
N GLU A 308 21.65 -9.92 10.16
CA GLU A 308 23.01 -9.86 9.65
C GLU A 308 24.01 -10.01 10.81
N PRO A 309 25.27 -10.46 10.56
CA PRO A 309 26.25 -10.65 11.62
C PRO A 309 26.53 -9.40 12.46
N SER A 310 26.39 -8.21 11.88
CA SER A 310 26.57 -6.93 12.57
C SER A 310 25.31 -6.41 13.27
N ALA A 311 24.22 -7.19 13.31
CA ALA A 311 23.00 -6.78 13.99
C ALA A 311 23.19 -6.76 15.51
N PRO A 312 22.57 -5.81 16.23
CA PRO A 312 22.56 -5.79 17.69
C PRO A 312 21.96 -7.07 18.29
N PRO A 313 22.29 -7.42 19.55
CA PRO A 313 21.80 -8.63 20.21
C PRO A 313 20.28 -8.83 20.13
N ALA A 314 19.51 -7.75 20.22
CA ALA A 314 18.04 -7.77 20.11
C ALA A 314 17.50 -8.42 18.82
N TYR A 315 18.30 -8.45 17.75
CA TYR A 315 17.92 -9.04 16.46
C TYR A 315 18.54 -10.43 16.23
N GLN A 316 19.54 -10.83 17.01
CA GLN A 316 20.31 -12.05 16.77
C GLN A 316 19.57 -13.31 17.21
N THR A 317 18.74 -13.23 18.24
CA THR A 317 18.09 -14.40 18.84
C THR A 317 16.65 -14.54 18.36
N ARG A 318 16.24 -15.78 18.10
CA ARG A 318 14.87 -16.09 17.76
C ARG A 318 13.97 -15.97 18.99
N GLN A 319 12.82 -15.34 18.82
CA GLN A 319 11.83 -15.19 19.88
C GLN A 319 10.79 -16.32 19.80
N PRO A 320 10.46 -17.00 20.92
CA PRO A 320 9.49 -18.08 20.96
C PRO A 320 8.07 -17.50 21.05
N MET A 321 7.59 -16.94 19.94
CA MET A 321 6.21 -16.43 19.84
C MET A 321 5.40 -17.32 18.90
N ASP A 322 4.18 -17.62 19.34
CA ASP A 322 3.18 -18.32 18.54
C ASP A 322 2.21 -17.32 17.90
N VAL A 323 1.53 -17.78 16.86
CA VAL A 323 0.53 -17.00 16.13
C VAL A 323 -0.79 -17.75 16.18
N PRO A 324 -1.83 -17.22 16.84
CA PRO A 324 -3.13 -17.89 16.89
C PRO A 324 -3.68 -18.20 15.50
N GLU A 325 -4.35 -19.35 15.34
CA GLU A 325 -4.96 -19.73 14.06
C GLU A 325 -6.16 -18.82 13.75
N GLU A 326 -6.89 -18.41 14.79
CA GLU A 326 -8.02 -17.48 14.73
C GLU A 326 -7.62 -16.14 14.09
N LEU A 327 -6.37 -15.68 14.33
CA LEU A 327 -5.87 -14.47 13.68
C LEU A 327 -5.78 -14.64 12.15
N THR A 328 -5.38 -15.82 11.68
CA THR A 328 -5.39 -16.15 10.25
C THR A 328 -6.81 -16.15 9.70
N VAL A 329 -7.76 -16.69 10.46
CA VAL A 329 -9.19 -16.70 10.08
C VAL A 329 -9.73 -15.27 9.95
N GLN A 330 -9.43 -14.39 10.90
CA GLN A 330 -9.87 -12.99 10.85
C GLN A 330 -9.19 -12.21 9.71
N ALA A 331 -7.89 -12.41 9.49
CA ALA A 331 -7.18 -11.81 8.37
C ALA A 331 -7.75 -12.25 7.01
N GLY A 332 -8.03 -13.56 6.85
CA GLY A 332 -8.71 -14.11 5.66
C GLY A 332 -10.12 -13.56 5.51
N ARG A 333 -10.90 -13.49 6.60
CA ARG A 333 -12.24 -12.88 6.62
C ARG A 333 -12.20 -11.45 6.09
N ALA A 334 -11.26 -10.63 6.56
CA ALA A 334 -11.04 -9.27 6.09
C ALA A 334 -10.67 -9.21 4.60
N ALA A 335 -9.76 -10.07 4.16
CA ALA A 335 -9.35 -10.13 2.76
C ALA A 335 -10.54 -10.45 1.82
N TYR A 336 -11.35 -11.46 2.16
CA TYR A 336 -12.53 -11.81 1.38
C TYR A 336 -13.61 -10.72 1.42
N ASN A 337 -13.79 -10.05 2.56
CA ASN A 337 -14.69 -8.89 2.65
C ASN A 337 -14.25 -7.79 1.68
N ALA A 338 -12.95 -7.45 1.63
CA ALA A 338 -12.44 -6.43 0.71
C ALA A 338 -12.63 -6.83 -0.76
N PHE A 339 -12.27 -8.06 -1.11
CA PHE A 339 -12.39 -8.51 -2.49
C PHE A 339 -13.85 -8.47 -2.97
N ALA A 340 -14.78 -8.98 -2.17
CA ALA A 340 -16.22 -8.91 -2.45
C ALA A 340 -16.72 -7.46 -2.52
N ARG A 341 -16.33 -6.61 -1.56
CA ARG A 341 -16.71 -5.19 -1.47
C ARG A 341 -16.36 -4.39 -2.72
N PHE A 342 -15.20 -4.66 -3.32
CA PHE A 342 -14.73 -3.91 -4.49
C PHE A 342 -15.13 -4.53 -5.82
N THR A 343 -15.25 -5.86 -5.91
CA THR A 343 -15.66 -6.51 -7.17
C THR A 343 -17.17 -6.62 -7.34
N GLY A 344 -17.95 -6.56 -6.26
CA GLY A 344 -19.39 -6.77 -6.27
C GLY A 344 -19.81 -8.24 -6.32
N VAL A 345 -18.87 -9.20 -6.38
CA VAL A 345 -19.19 -10.63 -6.29
C VAL A 345 -19.54 -11.02 -4.85
N SER A 346 -20.28 -12.11 -4.69
CA SER A 346 -20.59 -12.65 -3.37
C SER A 346 -19.31 -13.03 -2.62
N ARG A 347 -19.37 -13.00 -1.28
CA ARG A 347 -18.22 -13.35 -0.44
C ARG A 347 -17.77 -14.81 -0.62
N GLU A 348 -18.70 -15.73 -0.87
CA GLU A 348 -18.35 -17.12 -1.15
C GLU A 348 -17.64 -17.24 -2.51
N ARG A 349 -18.09 -16.50 -3.53
CA ARG A 349 -17.37 -16.45 -4.81
C ARG A 349 -15.98 -15.82 -4.65
N ALA A 350 -15.83 -14.82 -3.78
CA ALA A 350 -14.52 -14.23 -3.48
C ALA A 350 -13.53 -15.27 -2.89
N LYS A 351 -13.99 -16.20 -2.04
CA LYS A 351 -13.14 -17.28 -1.52
C LYS A 351 -12.66 -18.24 -2.60
N GLU A 352 -13.49 -18.47 -3.62
CA GLU A 352 -13.12 -19.32 -4.75
C GLU A 352 -12.10 -18.63 -5.65
N LEU A 353 -12.29 -17.34 -5.94
CA LEU A 353 -11.45 -16.59 -6.88
C LEU A 353 -10.07 -16.22 -6.30
N VAL A 354 -9.99 -15.91 -5.01
CA VAL A 354 -8.76 -15.50 -4.35
C VAL A 354 -7.94 -16.74 -3.97
N LEU A 355 -6.82 -16.93 -4.68
CA LEU A 355 -5.92 -18.06 -4.46
C LEU A 355 -4.89 -17.69 -3.40
N LEU A 356 -4.85 -18.43 -2.29
CA LEU A 356 -3.92 -18.21 -1.18
C LEU A 356 -3.25 -19.52 -0.78
N GLU A 357 -1.95 -19.63 -1.04
CA GLU A 357 -1.11 -20.67 -0.47
C GLU A 357 -0.52 -20.16 0.85
N ARG A 358 -0.84 -20.82 1.97
CA ARG A 358 -0.20 -20.58 3.27
C ARG A 358 0.98 -21.54 3.46
N ILE A 359 2.12 -20.97 3.83
CA ILE A 359 3.35 -21.69 4.18
C ILE A 359 3.64 -21.43 5.66
N ASP A 360 3.38 -22.42 6.50
CA ASP A 360 3.62 -22.37 7.95
C ASP A 360 5.06 -22.80 8.27
N VAL A 361 5.98 -21.84 8.33
CA VAL A 361 7.43 -22.04 8.45
C VAL A 361 7.84 -22.70 9.77
N LEU A 362 6.94 -22.75 10.75
CA LEU A 362 7.16 -23.48 12.00
C LEU A 362 7.09 -25.00 11.83
N THR A 363 6.40 -25.49 10.78
CA THR A 363 6.22 -26.92 10.50
C THR A 363 7.34 -27.48 9.59
N PRO A 364 7.63 -28.79 9.63
CA PRO A 364 8.59 -29.42 8.71
C PRO A 364 8.23 -29.19 7.23
N HIS A 365 6.97 -29.42 6.86
CA HIS A 365 6.49 -29.23 5.49
C HIS A 365 6.58 -27.77 5.03
N GLY A 366 6.24 -26.80 5.91
CA GLY A 366 6.38 -25.39 5.57
C GLY A 366 7.83 -24.94 5.40
N LYS A 367 8.77 -25.49 6.18
CA LYS A 367 10.22 -25.24 5.98
C LYS A 367 10.69 -25.78 4.64
N GLU A 368 10.28 -26.99 4.29
CA GLU A 368 10.59 -27.61 2.99
C GLU A 368 10.04 -26.78 1.84
N ARG A 369 8.77 -26.36 1.92
CA ARG A 369 8.16 -25.50 0.91
C ARG A 369 8.87 -24.15 0.78
N LEU A 370 9.23 -23.51 1.90
CA LEU A 370 10.03 -22.28 1.88
C LEU A 370 11.39 -22.47 1.20
N ARG A 371 12.08 -23.58 1.46
CA ARG A 371 13.36 -23.90 0.79
C ARG A 371 13.17 -24.06 -0.72
N SER A 372 12.16 -24.82 -1.15
CA SER A 372 11.83 -24.97 -2.57
C SER A 372 11.56 -23.63 -3.25
N VAL A 373 10.75 -22.75 -2.64
CA VAL A 373 10.49 -21.42 -3.21
C VAL A 373 11.78 -20.60 -3.30
N ARG A 374 12.63 -20.63 -2.28
CA ARG A 374 13.91 -19.90 -2.31
C ARG A 374 14.85 -20.43 -3.40
N GLU A 375 14.99 -21.74 -3.52
CA GLU A 375 15.81 -22.39 -4.55
C GLU A 375 15.31 -22.05 -5.97
N GLU A 376 14.01 -22.13 -6.22
CA GLU A 376 13.40 -21.74 -7.50
C GLU A 376 13.73 -20.28 -7.85
N LEU A 377 13.59 -19.37 -6.88
CA LEU A 377 13.91 -17.96 -7.08
C LEU A 377 15.42 -17.76 -7.33
N GLU A 378 16.29 -18.38 -6.55
CA GLU A 378 17.75 -18.30 -6.71
C GLU A 378 18.19 -18.76 -8.11
N GLN A 379 17.64 -19.87 -8.60
CA GLN A 379 17.91 -20.37 -9.95
C GLN A 379 17.49 -19.38 -11.04
N VAL A 380 16.37 -18.67 -10.87
CA VAL A 380 15.97 -17.60 -11.80
C VAL A 380 16.98 -16.46 -11.80
N THR A 381 17.47 -16.06 -10.62
CA THR A 381 18.51 -15.02 -10.51
C THR A 381 19.82 -15.46 -11.18
N ASP A 382 20.25 -16.69 -10.99
CA ASP A 382 21.46 -17.22 -11.63
C ASP A 382 21.34 -17.22 -13.17
N LYS A 383 20.19 -17.71 -13.68
CA LYS A 383 19.90 -17.68 -15.13
C LYS A 383 19.86 -16.27 -15.69
N LEU A 384 19.29 -15.33 -14.94
CA LEU A 384 19.26 -13.91 -15.31
C LEU A 384 20.67 -13.34 -15.43
N ILE A 385 21.50 -13.49 -14.39
CA ILE A 385 22.87 -12.95 -14.35
C ILE A 385 23.71 -13.54 -15.50
N ALA A 386 23.61 -14.85 -15.74
CA ALA A 386 24.36 -15.53 -16.80
C ALA A 386 23.98 -15.07 -18.22
N ARG A 387 22.77 -14.52 -18.42
CA ARG A 387 22.25 -14.12 -19.74
C ARG A 387 22.14 -12.60 -19.92
N LEU A 388 22.62 -11.80 -18.97
CA LEU A 388 22.66 -10.35 -19.16
C LEU A 388 23.66 -10.01 -20.29
N PRO A 389 23.26 -9.19 -21.29
CA PRO A 389 24.17 -8.82 -22.37
C PRO A 389 25.35 -8.01 -21.83
N LEU A 390 26.56 -8.59 -21.93
CA LEU A 390 27.79 -8.01 -21.39
C LEU A 390 28.07 -6.60 -21.93
N TRP A 391 27.73 -6.32 -23.19
CA TRP A 391 27.90 -4.99 -23.79
C TRP A 391 27.06 -3.93 -23.08
N ALA A 392 25.83 -4.27 -22.67
CA ALA A 392 24.92 -3.34 -21.98
C ALA A 392 25.37 -3.14 -20.52
N ASP A 393 25.87 -4.20 -19.88
CA ASP A 393 26.39 -4.11 -18.51
C ASP A 393 27.73 -3.34 -18.47
N LEU A 394 28.61 -3.50 -19.46
CA LEU A 394 29.85 -2.73 -19.61
C LEU A 394 29.56 -1.25 -19.85
N ALA A 395 28.64 -0.91 -20.76
CA ALA A 395 28.25 0.47 -21.03
C ALA A 395 27.62 1.18 -19.82
N LEU A 396 26.99 0.41 -18.92
CA LEU A 396 26.40 0.91 -17.67
C LEU A 396 27.30 0.69 -16.44
N GLY A 397 28.59 0.39 -16.63
CA GLY A 397 29.56 0.25 -15.54
C GLY A 397 29.23 -0.87 -14.53
N ARG A 398 28.81 -2.04 -15.01
CA ARG A 398 28.36 -3.20 -14.20
C ARG A 398 27.15 -2.91 -13.30
N ALA A 399 26.33 -1.91 -13.64
CA ALA A 399 25.15 -1.58 -12.84
C ALA A 399 24.06 -2.67 -12.88
N LEU A 400 23.94 -3.42 -13.98
CA LEU A 400 22.92 -4.45 -14.15
C LEU A 400 23.23 -5.67 -13.28
N SER A 401 24.49 -6.14 -13.30
CA SER A 401 24.93 -7.27 -12.48
C SER A 401 24.89 -6.94 -10.98
N ARG A 402 25.33 -5.74 -10.58
CA ARG A 402 25.28 -5.28 -9.17
C ARG A 402 23.85 -5.18 -8.64
N ASN A 403 22.90 -4.67 -9.43
CA ASN A 403 21.50 -4.57 -9.02
C ASN A 403 20.80 -5.95 -8.98
N SER A 404 21.15 -6.86 -9.90
CA SER A 404 20.62 -8.23 -9.90
C SER A 404 21.08 -9.01 -8.67
N ALA A 405 22.36 -8.90 -8.29
CA ALA A 405 22.91 -9.53 -7.07
C ALA A 405 22.31 -8.94 -5.77
N ARG A 406 21.98 -7.64 -5.76
CA ARG A 406 21.23 -7.02 -4.64
C ARG A 406 19.83 -7.62 -4.47
N GLY A 407 19.19 -8.02 -5.57
CA GLY A 407 17.88 -8.69 -5.56
C GLY A 407 17.85 -9.97 -4.73
N ARG A 408 18.93 -10.78 -4.76
CA ARG A 408 19.05 -12.03 -3.98
C ARG A 408 18.89 -11.80 -2.47
N LYS A 409 19.43 -10.69 -1.94
CA LYS A 409 19.31 -10.33 -0.51
C LYS A 409 18.03 -9.55 -0.18
N ALA A 410 17.53 -8.76 -1.13
CA ALA A 410 16.40 -7.84 -0.91
C ALA A 410 15.05 -8.56 -0.70
N PHE A 411 14.91 -9.81 -1.15
CA PHE A 411 13.65 -10.56 -1.14
C PHE A 411 13.70 -11.84 -0.29
N ALA A 412 14.58 -11.89 0.70
CA ALA A 412 14.66 -13.01 1.64
C ALA A 412 13.31 -13.20 2.35
N LEU A 413 12.61 -14.27 1.98
CA LEU A 413 11.33 -14.66 2.58
C LEU A 413 11.53 -15.04 4.05
N ALA A 414 11.18 -14.16 4.97
CA ALA A 414 11.31 -14.39 6.42
C ALA A 414 9.97 -14.09 7.12
N GLY A 415 9.55 -15.01 8.00
CA GLY A 415 8.34 -14.91 8.81
C GLY A 415 7.93 -16.26 9.37
N GLN A 416 7.07 -16.29 10.37
CA GLN A 416 6.47 -17.53 10.88
C GLN A 416 5.41 -18.08 9.93
N ARG A 417 4.64 -17.19 9.29
CA ARG A 417 3.65 -17.53 8.27
C ARG A 417 3.91 -16.71 7.01
N ILE A 418 3.88 -17.37 5.86
CA ILE A 418 4.07 -16.75 4.56
C ILE A 418 2.87 -17.09 3.70
N TYR A 419 2.33 -16.10 3.01
CA TYR A 419 1.20 -16.27 2.12
C TYR A 419 1.64 -15.87 0.73
N VAL A 420 1.55 -16.80 -0.21
CA VAL A 420 1.64 -16.50 -1.64
C VAL A 420 0.21 -16.35 -2.13
N GLY A 421 -0.11 -15.20 -2.71
CA GLY A 421 -1.47 -14.91 -3.14
C GLY A 421 -1.56 -14.47 -4.59
N GLY A 422 -2.66 -14.82 -5.23
CA GLY A 422 -2.87 -14.61 -6.65
C GLY A 422 -4.30 -14.88 -7.10
N LEU A 423 -4.48 -14.91 -8.41
CA LEU A 423 -5.77 -15.08 -9.08
C LEU A 423 -5.64 -16.00 -10.30
N SER A 424 -6.72 -16.64 -10.71
CA SER A 424 -6.83 -17.24 -12.04
C SER A 424 -7.51 -16.26 -13.00
N ARG A 425 -6.82 -15.86 -14.08
CA ARG A 425 -7.42 -14.98 -15.10
C ARG A 425 -8.69 -15.56 -15.67
N ARG A 426 -8.65 -16.85 -16.03
CA ARG A 426 -9.78 -17.57 -16.63
C ARG A 426 -11.01 -17.52 -15.72
N GLU A 427 -10.84 -17.84 -14.43
CA GLU A 427 -11.98 -17.92 -13.50
C GLU A 427 -12.52 -16.54 -13.12
N VAL A 428 -11.64 -15.53 -13.05
CA VAL A 428 -12.04 -14.12 -12.86
C VAL A 428 -12.89 -13.63 -14.03
N GLU A 429 -12.42 -13.84 -15.27
CA GLU A 429 -13.13 -13.41 -16.48
C GLU A 429 -14.46 -14.18 -16.64
N GLN A 430 -14.50 -15.47 -16.28
CA GLN A 430 -15.74 -16.26 -16.19
C GLN A 430 -16.75 -15.73 -15.16
N SER A 431 -16.29 -14.94 -14.18
CA SER A 431 -17.15 -14.28 -13.19
C SER A 431 -17.63 -12.90 -13.63
N GLY A 432 -17.39 -12.51 -14.89
CA GLY A 432 -17.80 -11.22 -15.43
C GLY A 432 -16.93 -10.04 -15.00
N LEU A 433 -15.77 -10.31 -14.39
CA LEU A 433 -14.83 -9.27 -13.95
C LEU A 433 -13.69 -9.12 -14.96
N SER A 434 -13.26 -7.88 -15.21
CA SER A 434 -11.97 -7.67 -15.88
C SER A 434 -10.83 -8.08 -14.96
N PHE A 435 -9.78 -8.67 -15.52
CA PHE A 435 -8.64 -9.10 -14.71
C PHE A 435 -7.97 -7.94 -13.98
N ALA A 436 -7.86 -6.76 -14.60
CA ALA A 436 -7.31 -5.57 -13.97
C ALA A 436 -8.12 -5.14 -12.73
N HIS A 437 -9.47 -5.18 -12.81
CA HIS A 437 -10.32 -4.89 -11.67
C HIS A 437 -10.09 -5.90 -10.53
N ALA A 438 -10.01 -7.19 -10.84
CA ALA A 438 -9.75 -8.22 -9.84
C ALA A 438 -8.36 -8.08 -9.19
N VAL A 439 -7.32 -7.70 -9.96
CA VAL A 439 -5.98 -7.43 -9.41
C VAL A 439 -6.03 -6.24 -8.43
N ARG A 440 -6.77 -5.17 -8.75
CA ARG A 440 -6.99 -4.06 -7.79
C ARG A 440 -7.69 -4.55 -6.54
N ALA A 441 -8.78 -5.29 -6.67
CA ALA A 441 -9.50 -5.83 -5.52
C ALA A 441 -8.64 -6.78 -4.68
N PHE A 442 -7.73 -7.54 -5.30
CA PHE A 442 -6.74 -8.36 -4.61
C PHE A 442 -5.72 -7.50 -3.83
N GLY A 443 -5.30 -6.36 -4.38
CA GLY A 443 -4.49 -5.37 -3.64
C GLY A 443 -5.17 -4.87 -2.37
N ALA A 444 -6.47 -4.54 -2.46
CA ALA A 444 -7.29 -4.18 -1.30
C ALA A 444 -7.41 -5.34 -0.29
N ALA A 445 -7.63 -6.57 -0.77
CA ALA A 445 -7.71 -7.77 0.06
C ALA A 445 -6.41 -8.04 0.83
N ALA A 446 -5.26 -7.93 0.17
CA ALA A 446 -3.95 -8.09 0.81
C ALA A 446 -3.70 -7.00 1.86
N ALA A 447 -4.03 -5.74 1.56
CA ALA A 447 -3.90 -4.62 2.51
C ALA A 447 -4.77 -4.83 3.76
N ARG A 448 -6.04 -5.16 3.57
CA ARG A 448 -7.01 -5.31 4.66
C ARG A 448 -6.68 -6.51 5.55
N GLY A 449 -6.34 -7.65 4.94
CA GLY A 449 -5.92 -8.84 5.68
C GLY A 449 -4.63 -8.60 6.49
N ALA A 450 -3.65 -7.91 5.90
CA ALA A 450 -2.43 -7.52 6.61
C ALA A 450 -2.70 -6.56 7.78
N LEU A 451 -3.64 -5.62 7.60
CA LEU A 451 -3.98 -4.64 8.62
C LEU A 451 -4.60 -5.29 9.86
N VAL A 452 -5.44 -6.32 9.73
CA VAL A 452 -5.96 -7.08 10.89
C VAL A 452 -4.83 -7.63 11.75
N ALA A 453 -3.82 -8.24 11.11
CA ALA A 453 -2.67 -8.81 11.79
C ALA A 453 -1.81 -7.76 12.52
N GLU A 454 -1.77 -6.53 12.01
CA GLU A 454 -1.01 -5.44 12.60
C GLU A 454 -1.76 -4.71 13.68
N VAL A 455 -3.09 -4.57 13.56
CA VAL A 455 -3.92 -4.10 14.66
C VAL A 455 -3.74 -5.02 15.85
N ALA A 456 -3.81 -6.33 15.64
CA ALA A 456 -3.49 -7.31 16.69
C ALA A 456 -2.05 -7.13 17.23
N GLY A 457 -1.08 -6.90 16.35
CA GLY A 457 0.33 -6.67 16.71
C GLY A 457 0.62 -5.35 17.43
N THR A 458 -0.28 -4.37 17.41
CA THR A 458 -0.12 -3.06 18.07
C THR A 458 -1.16 -2.81 19.16
N THR A 459 -1.95 -3.80 19.52
CA THR A 459 -2.90 -3.70 20.63
C THR A 459 -2.24 -4.17 21.92
N GLU A 460 -2.37 -3.40 22.99
CA GLU A 460 -1.85 -3.72 24.33
C GLU A 460 -0.39 -4.22 24.28
N ILE A 461 0.47 -3.48 23.56
CA ILE A 461 1.89 -3.82 23.39
C ILE A 461 2.53 -3.99 24.78
N PRO A 462 3.11 -5.15 25.11
CA PRO A 462 3.71 -5.39 26.41
C PRO A 462 4.87 -4.43 26.69
N GLU A 463 5.09 -4.13 27.97
CA GLU A 463 6.25 -3.35 28.40
C GLU A 463 7.55 -3.97 27.88
N GLY A 464 8.48 -3.11 27.43
CA GLY A 464 9.75 -3.54 26.85
C GLY A 464 9.69 -4.04 25.41
N CYS A 465 8.54 -3.93 24.73
CA CYS A 465 8.35 -4.30 23.33
C CYS A 465 8.02 -3.07 22.45
N ASP A 466 8.36 -3.12 21.17
CA ASP A 466 7.88 -2.15 20.17
C ASP A 466 6.55 -2.56 19.53
N LEU A 467 6.28 -3.87 19.47
CA LEU A 467 5.10 -4.50 18.85
C LEU A 467 4.98 -5.94 19.34
N SER A 468 3.93 -6.64 18.96
CA SER A 468 3.80 -8.10 19.13
C SER A 468 3.68 -8.84 17.79
N GLY A 469 3.41 -8.10 16.71
CA GLY A 469 3.34 -8.66 15.38
C GLY A 469 3.40 -7.60 14.28
N GLY A 470 3.85 -7.99 13.10
CA GLY A 470 3.78 -7.13 11.93
C GLY A 470 3.94 -7.87 10.61
N VAL A 471 3.67 -7.15 9.52
CA VAL A 471 3.60 -7.74 8.18
C VAL A 471 4.58 -7.06 7.22
N CYS A 472 5.09 -7.83 6.27
CA CYS A 472 5.72 -7.29 5.07
C CYS A 472 5.00 -7.83 3.82
N LEU A 473 4.40 -6.93 3.05
CA LEU A 473 3.81 -7.16 1.72
C LEU A 473 4.90 -6.96 0.65
N MET A 474 5.11 -7.92 -0.22
CA MET A 474 6.20 -7.94 -1.20
C MET A 474 5.71 -8.38 -2.58
N ALA A 475 6.08 -7.62 -3.60
CA ALA A 475 5.96 -8.07 -4.99
C ALA A 475 7.27 -8.64 -5.55
N GLY A 476 8.40 -8.40 -4.88
CA GLY A 476 9.73 -8.83 -5.35
C GLY A 476 9.85 -10.32 -5.69
N PRO A 477 9.48 -11.25 -4.78
CA PRO A 477 9.48 -12.68 -5.07
C PRO A 477 8.63 -13.04 -6.29
N VAL A 478 7.48 -12.39 -6.45
CA VAL A 478 6.55 -12.62 -7.56
C VAL A 478 7.12 -12.08 -8.87
N ASN A 479 7.69 -10.87 -8.87
CA ASN A 479 8.37 -10.30 -10.03
C ASN A 479 9.53 -11.19 -10.48
N GLN A 480 10.29 -11.73 -9.53
CA GLN A 480 11.39 -12.64 -9.81
C GLN A 480 10.88 -13.96 -10.40
N ASN A 481 9.82 -14.55 -9.84
CA ASN A 481 9.17 -15.73 -10.45
C ASN A 481 8.66 -15.45 -11.86
N ASP A 482 8.07 -14.27 -12.10
CA ASP A 482 7.52 -13.90 -13.41
C ASP A 482 8.61 -13.72 -14.47
N ILE A 483 9.79 -13.20 -14.13
CA ILE A 483 10.98 -13.26 -15.00
C ILE A 483 11.27 -14.73 -15.40
N GLY A 484 11.22 -15.64 -14.42
CA GLY A 484 11.38 -17.08 -14.65
C GLY A 484 10.37 -17.65 -15.64
N LYS A 485 9.09 -17.31 -15.47
CA LYS A 485 8.00 -17.71 -16.37
C LYS A 485 8.19 -17.17 -17.78
N GLN A 486 8.37 -15.85 -17.92
CA GLN A 486 8.40 -15.19 -19.22
C GLN A 486 9.64 -15.54 -20.04
N PHE A 487 10.80 -15.70 -19.40
CA PHE A 487 12.08 -15.83 -20.11
C PHE A 487 12.75 -17.19 -20.00
N PHE A 488 12.38 -18.01 -19.00
CA PHE A 488 13.08 -19.27 -18.70
C PHE A 488 12.16 -20.49 -18.57
N GLY A 489 10.89 -20.38 -18.97
CA GLY A 489 9.92 -21.48 -18.95
C GLY A 489 9.58 -22.00 -17.55
N GLY A 490 9.77 -21.16 -16.52
CA GLY A 490 9.40 -21.48 -15.14
C GLY A 490 7.88 -21.61 -14.95
N LYS A 491 7.47 -22.21 -13.83
CA LYS A 491 6.07 -22.28 -13.40
C LYS A 491 5.73 -21.13 -12.44
N ASP A 492 4.45 -20.82 -12.30
CA ASP A 492 3.97 -19.87 -11.30
C ASP A 492 4.17 -20.43 -9.89
N LEU A 493 4.47 -19.57 -8.90
CA LEU A 493 4.66 -20.01 -7.52
C LEU A 493 3.45 -20.78 -6.97
N LEU A 494 2.25 -20.40 -7.41
CA LEU A 494 0.98 -21.01 -6.98
C LEU A 494 0.62 -22.29 -7.74
N GLU A 495 1.36 -22.66 -8.79
CA GLU A 495 1.03 -23.82 -9.64
C GLU A 495 1.02 -25.13 -8.83
N ARG A 496 1.87 -25.25 -7.81
CA ARG A 496 1.89 -26.43 -6.93
C ARG A 496 0.63 -26.56 -6.08
N ALA A 497 0.12 -25.44 -5.54
CA ALA A 497 -1.04 -25.42 -4.66
C ALA A 497 -2.37 -25.42 -5.42
N PHE A 498 -2.38 -24.87 -6.64
CA PHE A 498 -3.59 -24.65 -7.43
C PHE A 498 -3.44 -25.17 -8.87
N SER A 499 -2.90 -26.38 -9.01
CA SER A 499 -2.68 -26.99 -10.32
C SER A 499 -3.97 -27.12 -11.13
N GLY A 500 -3.90 -26.89 -12.44
CA GLY A 500 -5.05 -26.94 -13.35
C GLY A 500 -5.95 -25.71 -13.34
N ARG A 501 -5.70 -24.74 -12.44
CA ARG A 501 -6.44 -23.47 -12.37
C ARG A 501 -5.77 -22.32 -13.12
N ALA A 502 -4.56 -22.54 -13.65
CA ALA A 502 -3.73 -21.53 -14.32
C ALA A 502 -3.56 -20.25 -13.47
N PRO A 503 -2.96 -20.37 -12.26
CA PRO A 503 -2.82 -19.27 -11.34
C PRO A 503 -1.80 -18.22 -11.83
N THR A 504 -2.02 -16.99 -11.41
CA THR A 504 -1.08 -15.87 -11.52
C THR A 504 -0.77 -15.37 -10.12
N SER A 505 0.45 -15.62 -9.64
CA SER A 505 0.95 -15.02 -8.40
C SER A 505 1.01 -13.50 -8.53
N LEU A 506 0.57 -12.78 -7.50
CA LEU A 506 0.49 -11.31 -7.50
C LEU A 506 1.30 -10.68 -6.36
N LEU A 507 1.17 -11.21 -5.13
CA LEU A 507 1.90 -10.73 -3.97
C LEU A 507 2.30 -11.88 -3.05
N VAL A 508 3.35 -11.65 -2.28
CA VAL A 508 3.69 -12.44 -1.10
C VAL A 508 3.57 -11.55 0.12
N TRP A 509 2.97 -12.03 1.21
CA TRP A 509 3.11 -11.37 2.49
C TRP A 509 3.54 -12.31 3.60
N THR A 510 4.33 -11.75 4.51
CA THR A 510 4.98 -12.48 5.58
C THR A 510 4.56 -11.90 6.90
N PHE A 511 4.00 -12.73 7.77
CA PHE A 511 3.65 -12.38 9.13
C PHE A 511 4.79 -12.74 10.07
N LYS A 512 5.08 -11.82 10.99
CA LYS A 512 6.16 -11.90 11.96
C LYS A 512 5.61 -11.60 13.34
N ALA A 513 5.50 -12.61 14.20
CA ALA A 513 5.33 -12.37 15.63
C ALA A 513 6.73 -12.08 16.22
N LYS A 514 6.90 -10.86 16.74
CA LYS A 514 8.16 -10.36 17.27
C LYS A 514 7.93 -9.16 18.17
N THR A 515 8.88 -8.89 19.06
CA THR A 515 8.84 -7.77 20.01
C THR A 515 9.63 -6.54 19.57
N VAL A 516 10.60 -6.70 18.67
CA VAL A 516 11.43 -5.61 18.17
C VAL A 516 11.02 -5.17 16.76
N ALA A 517 10.80 -3.88 16.61
CA ALA A 517 10.45 -3.29 15.31
C ALA A 517 11.63 -3.37 14.33
N ASP A 518 11.37 -3.22 13.04
CA ASP A 518 12.42 -3.14 12.04
C ASP A 518 13.43 -1.99 12.30
N PRO A 519 14.69 -2.16 11.88
CA PRO A 519 15.73 -1.13 12.07
C PRO A 519 15.37 0.20 11.40
N ILE A 520 15.69 1.31 12.06
CA ILE A 520 15.38 2.68 11.60
C ILE A 520 15.94 2.98 10.20
N GLY A 521 17.11 2.44 9.86
CA GLY A 521 17.71 2.65 8.54
C GLY A 521 16.90 2.07 7.39
N ASN A 522 15.98 1.12 7.63
CA ASN A 522 15.02 0.69 6.61
C ASN A 522 14.00 1.80 6.30
N GLU A 523 13.59 2.56 7.32
CA GLU A 523 12.71 3.73 7.16
C GLU A 523 13.45 4.91 6.54
N GLN A 524 14.75 5.06 6.84
CA GLN A 524 15.57 6.14 6.29
C GLN A 524 15.59 6.14 4.75
N GLN A 525 15.54 4.97 4.10
CA GLN A 525 15.45 4.86 2.63
C GLN A 525 14.18 5.50 2.04
N LEU A 526 13.12 5.65 2.84
CA LEU A 526 11.84 6.23 2.44
C LEU A 526 11.74 7.72 2.76
N LEU A 527 12.57 8.24 3.67
CA LEU A 527 12.44 9.59 4.22
C LEU A 527 13.63 10.49 3.90
N ASP A 528 14.83 9.92 3.73
CA ASP A 528 16.07 10.65 3.51
C ASP A 528 16.49 10.59 2.04
N ALA A 529 16.51 11.76 1.39
CA ALA A 529 16.89 11.89 -0.01
C ALA A 529 18.30 11.36 -0.31
N ALA A 530 19.25 11.48 0.64
CA ALA A 530 20.60 10.97 0.48
C ALA A 530 20.67 9.43 0.52
N ARG A 531 19.61 8.75 0.96
CA ARG A 531 19.51 7.28 1.01
C ARG A 531 18.64 6.68 -0.09
N LYS A 532 18.10 7.49 -1.00
CA LYS A 532 17.24 7.03 -2.11
C LYS A 532 18.01 6.11 -3.07
N GLY A 533 17.41 4.99 -3.51
CA GLY A 533 18.07 4.09 -4.47
C GLY A 533 17.20 3.01 -5.12
N ALA A 534 17.24 2.98 -6.46
CA ALA A 534 16.81 1.98 -7.47
C ALA A 534 15.41 1.32 -7.39
N LEU A 535 14.85 1.05 -6.21
CA LEU A 535 13.60 0.30 -6.00
C LEU A 535 12.62 0.98 -5.02
N VAL A 536 13.05 2.03 -4.34
CA VAL A 536 12.27 2.72 -3.30
C VAL A 536 12.29 4.22 -3.58
N ASP A 537 11.12 4.84 -3.73
CA ASP A 537 11.01 6.30 -3.78
C ASP A 537 10.93 6.92 -2.38
N LEU A 538 11.20 8.23 -2.28
CA LEU A 538 10.91 9.00 -1.07
C LEU A 538 9.41 9.20 -0.91
N ARG A 539 8.95 9.17 0.34
CA ARG A 539 7.57 9.54 0.68
C ARG A 539 7.36 10.99 0.28
N PRO A 540 6.33 11.28 -0.52
CA PRO A 540 6.12 12.63 -1.00
C PRO A 540 5.57 13.52 0.11
N GLY A 541 5.88 14.81 0.05
CA GLY A 541 5.09 15.83 0.70
C GLY A 541 3.77 16.07 -0.04
N PRO A 542 2.77 16.69 0.63
CA PRO A 542 1.47 16.96 0.03
C PRO A 542 1.58 17.76 -1.28
N HIS A 543 2.39 18.82 -1.29
CA HIS A 543 2.58 19.68 -2.47
C HIS A 543 3.17 18.98 -3.70
N GLU A 544 3.85 17.84 -3.53
CA GLU A 544 4.46 17.10 -4.65
C GLU A 544 3.44 16.29 -5.44
N VAL A 545 2.36 15.83 -4.79
CA VAL A 545 1.44 14.83 -5.37
C VAL A 545 -0.04 15.12 -5.15
N VAL A 546 -0.41 16.11 -4.34
CA VAL A 546 -1.80 16.52 -4.11
C VAL A 546 -1.99 17.94 -4.62
N ALA A 547 -2.92 18.11 -5.56
CA ALA A 547 -3.39 19.40 -6.02
C ALA A 547 -4.83 19.65 -5.54
N VAL A 548 -5.13 20.89 -5.17
CA VAL A 548 -6.46 21.36 -4.80
C VAL A 548 -6.98 22.24 -5.93
N ARG A 549 -8.18 21.95 -6.41
CA ARG A 549 -8.88 22.81 -7.35
C ARG A 549 -9.60 23.93 -6.61
N GLN A 550 -9.29 25.19 -6.94
CA GLN A 550 -9.95 26.37 -6.40
C GLN A 550 -10.48 27.23 -7.56
N GLY A 551 -11.77 27.08 -7.86
CA GLY A 551 -12.35 27.71 -9.05
C GLY A 551 -11.75 27.13 -10.33
N THR A 552 -11.05 27.94 -11.11
CA THR A 552 -10.40 27.52 -12.37
C THR A 552 -8.94 27.11 -12.20
N THR A 553 -8.36 27.32 -11.02
CA THR A 553 -6.93 27.07 -10.77
C THR A 553 -6.72 25.75 -10.04
N LEU A 554 -5.58 25.12 -10.31
CA LEU A 554 -5.07 23.97 -9.56
C LEU A 554 -3.82 24.43 -8.81
N GLY A 555 -3.87 24.38 -7.48
CA GLY A 555 -2.75 24.74 -6.60
C GLY A 555 -2.25 23.51 -5.84
N PRO A 556 -0.94 23.35 -5.64
CA PRO A 556 -0.41 22.29 -4.77
C PRO A 556 -0.88 22.46 -3.33
N MET A 557 -1.25 21.36 -2.68
CA MET A 557 -1.68 21.37 -1.29
C MET A 557 -0.53 21.74 -0.36
N ARG A 558 -0.77 22.70 0.57
CA ARG A 558 0.22 23.15 1.57
C ARG A 558 1.56 23.61 0.97
N LEU A 559 1.46 24.45 -0.06
CA LEU A 559 2.51 25.32 -0.56
C LEU A 559 1.96 26.74 -0.64
N ARG A 560 2.49 27.67 0.17
CA ARG A 560 2.09 29.08 0.17
C ARG A 560 3.31 29.98 0.36
N GLY A 561 3.47 30.99 -0.48
CA GLY A 561 4.59 31.95 -0.36
C GLY A 561 5.98 31.30 -0.35
N GLY A 562 6.15 30.15 -1.01
CA GLY A 562 7.39 29.36 -0.98
C GLY A 562 7.57 28.45 0.24
N GLN A 563 6.74 28.59 1.28
CA GLN A 563 6.73 27.68 2.43
C GLN A 563 6.05 26.36 2.05
N VAL A 564 6.75 25.25 2.27
CA VAL A 564 6.25 23.88 2.10
C VAL A 564 5.88 23.25 3.43
N ASN A 565 4.91 22.33 3.40
CA ASN A 565 4.55 21.53 4.57
C ASN A 565 5.79 20.93 5.27
N ALA A 566 5.88 21.12 6.58
CA ALA A 566 6.77 20.36 7.46
C ALA A 566 6.00 19.68 8.60
N GLU A 567 4.66 19.81 8.65
CA GLU A 567 3.84 19.23 9.71
C GLU A 567 3.76 17.71 9.56
N ARG A 568 3.71 17.01 10.70
CA ARG A 568 3.46 15.56 10.77
C ARG A 568 1.98 15.35 11.09
N ALA A 569 1.25 14.65 10.21
CA ALA A 569 -0.15 14.35 10.44
C ALA A 569 -0.33 13.52 11.72
N PHE A 570 -1.29 13.86 12.58
CA PHE A 570 -1.44 13.23 13.91
C PHE A 570 -0.15 13.30 14.76
N GLY A 571 0.62 14.37 14.63
CA GLY A 571 1.86 14.59 15.37
C GLY A 571 1.65 14.91 16.85
N ASP A 572 0.46 15.40 17.20
CA ASP A 572 0.00 15.68 18.56
C ASP A 572 -0.03 14.45 19.47
N VAL A 573 -0.13 13.24 18.91
CA VAL A 573 -0.02 11.98 19.67
C VAL A 573 1.39 11.76 20.22
N GLY A 574 2.41 12.42 19.66
CA GLY A 574 3.76 12.43 20.22
C GLY A 574 4.55 11.12 20.07
N ASN A 575 4.12 10.18 19.22
CA ASN A 575 4.75 8.87 19.04
C ASN A 575 6.01 8.90 18.13
N PHE A 576 6.97 9.77 18.43
CA PHE A 576 8.21 9.90 17.68
C PHE A 576 9.33 9.07 18.27
N VAL A 577 10.22 8.56 17.41
CA VAL A 577 11.41 7.81 17.85
C VAL A 577 12.39 8.75 18.55
N THR A 578 12.87 8.31 19.71
CA THR A 578 13.99 8.88 20.45
C THR A 578 15.06 7.80 20.65
N ASP A 579 16.23 8.22 21.09
CA ASP A 579 17.20 7.29 21.66
C ASP A 579 16.74 6.80 23.05
N PRO A 580 17.48 5.87 23.69
CA PRO A 580 17.09 5.32 24.99
C PRO A 580 17.15 6.32 26.14
N ALA A 581 17.88 7.43 25.96
CA ALA A 581 17.96 8.54 26.91
C ALA A 581 16.92 9.64 26.64
N GLY A 582 16.04 9.45 25.64
CA GLY A 582 15.00 10.41 25.26
C GLY A 582 15.47 11.50 24.29
N LYS A 583 16.70 11.42 23.75
CA LYS A 583 17.20 12.38 22.77
C LYS A 583 16.44 12.22 21.44
N GLU A 584 15.91 13.32 20.95
CA GLU A 584 15.15 13.34 19.71
C GLU A 584 16.06 13.41 18.48
N ILE A 585 15.55 12.90 17.35
CA ILE A 585 16.08 13.18 16.02
C ILE A 585 15.70 14.62 15.64
N PRO A 586 16.67 15.53 15.43
CA PRO A 586 16.40 16.89 14.96
C PRO A 586 15.49 16.93 13.73
N GLY A 587 14.42 17.76 13.76
CA GLY A 587 13.46 17.90 12.66
C GLY A 587 12.41 16.78 12.53
N ASN A 588 12.49 15.72 13.33
CA ASN A 588 11.58 14.57 13.20
C ASN A 588 10.11 14.93 13.49
N ARG A 589 9.87 15.76 14.51
CA ARG A 589 8.54 16.29 14.85
C ARG A 589 7.97 17.22 13.78
N GLY A 590 8.83 17.77 12.91
CA GLY A 590 8.45 18.76 11.93
C GLY A 590 8.06 20.10 12.57
N THR A 591 7.42 20.95 11.77
CA THR A 591 6.92 22.26 12.21
C THR A 591 5.42 22.32 11.93
N VAL A 592 4.65 22.77 12.91
CA VAL A 592 3.19 22.89 12.80
C VAL A 592 2.83 23.85 11.66
N TRP A 593 1.83 23.46 10.87
CA TRP A 593 1.29 24.34 9.82
C TRP A 593 0.46 25.44 10.48
N PRO A 594 0.55 26.72 10.04
CA PRO A 594 -0.16 27.82 10.69
C PRO A 594 -1.66 27.53 10.87
N SER A 595 -2.19 27.70 12.08
CA SER A 595 -3.56 27.28 12.43
C SER A 595 -4.63 28.07 11.70
N ASP A 596 -4.38 29.35 11.45
CA ASP A 596 -5.22 30.21 10.60
C ASP A 596 -5.37 29.67 9.17
N GLN A 597 -4.40 28.89 8.69
CA GLN A 597 -4.45 28.23 7.38
C GLN A 597 -4.99 26.80 7.47
N ALA A 598 -4.54 26.04 8.47
CA ALA A 598 -4.93 24.65 8.67
C ALA A 598 -6.44 24.52 8.96
N ASP A 599 -6.97 25.43 9.76
CA ASP A 599 -8.36 25.38 10.23
C ASP A 599 -9.32 26.22 9.36
N ALA A 600 -8.79 26.91 8.34
CA ALA A 600 -9.61 27.63 7.37
C ALA A 600 -10.39 26.65 6.46
N PRO A 601 -11.65 27.00 6.10
CA PRO A 601 -12.37 26.29 5.05
C PRO A 601 -11.60 26.33 3.72
N LEU A 602 -11.37 25.16 3.11
CA LEU A 602 -10.61 25.08 1.86
C LEU A 602 -11.42 25.61 0.65
N TRP A 603 -12.74 25.46 0.71
CA TRP A 603 -13.70 25.96 -0.27
C TRP A 603 -14.80 26.79 0.43
N PRO A 604 -14.59 28.10 0.62
CA PRO A 604 -15.57 28.97 1.25
C PRO A 604 -16.86 29.07 0.40
N GLY A 605 -18.02 28.97 1.07
CA GLY A 605 -19.34 28.93 0.40
C GLY A 605 -19.75 27.55 -0.14
N GLY A 606 -19.00 26.50 0.21
CA GLY A 606 -19.26 25.11 -0.19
C GLY A 606 -20.26 24.35 0.68
N THR A 607 -20.88 24.97 1.69
CA THR A 607 -21.95 24.36 2.48
C THR A 607 -23.25 24.40 1.68
N ARG A 608 -23.81 23.23 1.39
CA ARG A 608 -25.25 23.08 1.16
C ARG A 608 -25.81 22.25 2.28
#